data_AF-A0AAD9JBR3-F1
#
_entry.id   AF-A0AAD9JBR3-F1
#
_cell.length_a   1.000
_cell.length_b   1.000
_cell.length_c   1.000
_cell.angle_alpha   90.00
_cell.angle_beta   90.00
_cell.angle_gamma   90.00
#
_symmetry.space_group_name_H-M   'P 1'
#
loop_
_entity.id
_entity.type
_entity.pdbx_description
1 polymer ?
#
loop_
_entity_poly.entity_id
_entity_poly.type
_entity_poly.pdbx_seq_one_letter_code
_entity_poly.pdbx_strand_id
1 'polypeptide(L)'
;MITREVCHLETFEASCPKLHVILVEQALYGSMELNRCITTAFGYEGCQADVLPLLDRECSGRERCSFSVTKLHGRQYGGANICPAELTSYLFIRYTCREVLGCDTLTCQSSGLLAPQSSDMGTLGSEVTLTTGCGSPSCPWLLEAQPGQLFNLTLIDLWPRNQAFVDVTDVPGPYCHRYASISEDGYTAKDVTSCGADYRRQTNVYHSHTNRLSISVYEPRTDGASMRFLITYRVIRCPDMEGPADAVVTRHGDQMKVKCTNSAKSWTLVCQGTAWVGEIGICDSAQTGAVDRAGRSSPFGIWKGGTGSVGKGGRDDTTGTVRYKDGHMKYDKGRTIKPTGDYRLAERPLVADYVTKLITKGLQILNNCAMMTTSKP
;
A
#
# COMPACT_ATOMS: atom_id res chain seq x y z
N MET A 1 -2.18 15.02 13.29
CA MET A 1 -0.83 14.56 13.71
C MET A 1 -0.70 14.72 15.20
N ILE A 2 -0.16 13.73 15.91
CA ILE A 2 -0.11 13.69 17.38
C ILE A 2 1.36 13.68 17.80
N THR A 3 1.71 14.49 18.80
CA THR A 3 3.07 14.57 19.37
C THR A 3 3.02 14.24 20.86
N ARG A 4 3.99 13.48 21.36
CA ARG A 4 4.10 13.10 22.77
C ARG A 4 5.57 13.14 23.22
N GLU A 5 5.75 13.53 24.47
CA GLU A 5 7.00 13.36 25.22
C GLU A 5 6.72 12.33 26.31
N VAL A 6 7.57 11.31 26.43
CA VAL A 6 7.38 10.18 27.35
C VAL A 6 8.66 9.97 28.15
N CYS A 7 8.59 10.10 29.46
CA CYS A 7 9.78 10.06 30.31
C CYS A 7 10.38 8.64 30.35
N HIS A 8 11.64 8.53 30.75
CA HIS A 8 12.40 7.28 30.73
C HIS A 8 11.68 6.06 31.34
N LEU A 9 11.00 6.25 32.47
CA LEU A 9 10.32 5.19 33.23
C LEU A 9 8.86 4.99 32.82
N GLU A 10 8.35 5.75 31.86
CA GLU A 10 6.97 5.67 31.42
C GLU A 10 6.80 4.70 30.25
N THR A 11 5.53 4.38 29.99
CA THR A 11 5.12 3.58 28.83
C THR A 11 4.41 4.50 27.85
N PHE A 12 4.87 4.48 26.61
CA PHE A 12 4.15 5.11 25.50
C PHE A 12 2.95 4.23 25.15
N GLU A 13 1.76 4.83 25.15
CA GLU A 13 0.53 4.19 24.71
C GLU A 13 -0.11 4.99 23.58
N ALA A 14 -0.47 4.29 22.50
CA ALA A 14 -1.22 4.85 21.39
C ALA A 14 -2.30 3.88 20.93
N SER A 15 -3.44 4.45 20.54
CA SER A 15 -4.53 3.73 19.91
C SER A 15 -5.09 4.58 18.78
N CYS A 16 -5.38 3.94 17.66
CA CYS A 16 -6.11 4.52 16.55
C CYS A 16 -7.56 3.98 16.54
N PRO A 17 -8.48 4.68 15.85
CA PRO A 17 -9.81 4.14 15.57
C PRO A 17 -9.76 2.83 14.77
N LYS A 18 -10.89 2.15 14.65
CA LYS A 18 -11.02 0.99 13.76
C LYS A 18 -10.62 1.36 12.33
N LEU A 19 -10.03 0.39 11.61
CA LEU A 19 -9.51 0.58 10.25
C LEU A 19 -8.48 1.71 10.13
N HIS A 20 -7.83 2.05 11.23
CA HIS A 20 -6.68 2.95 11.24
C HIS A 20 -5.50 2.26 11.91
N VAL A 21 -4.32 2.55 11.40
CA VAL A 21 -3.06 2.06 11.98
C VAL A 21 -2.18 3.24 12.38
N ILE A 22 -1.40 3.04 13.43
CA ILE A 22 -0.36 3.98 13.87
C ILE A 22 0.71 4.02 12.78
N LEU A 23 1.10 5.21 12.36
CA LEU A 23 2.28 5.45 11.56
C LEU A 23 3.15 6.44 12.33
N VAL A 24 4.25 5.96 12.89
CA VAL A 24 5.23 6.82 13.56
C VAL A 24 5.95 7.64 12.49
N GLU A 25 5.97 8.96 12.58
CA GLU A 25 6.62 9.82 11.59
C GLU A 25 8.00 10.29 12.05
N GLN A 26 8.18 10.40 13.37
CA GLN A 26 9.44 10.78 14.00
C GLN A 26 9.52 10.15 15.39
N ALA A 27 10.67 9.61 15.77
CA ALA A 27 10.92 9.19 17.14
C ALA A 27 12.38 9.47 17.52
N LEU A 28 12.57 10.29 18.54
CA LEU A 28 13.88 10.70 19.05
C LEU A 28 13.99 10.34 20.52
N TYR A 29 15.14 9.82 20.94
CA TYR A 29 15.41 9.49 22.33
C TYR A 29 16.70 10.13 22.81
N GLY A 30 16.64 10.85 23.93
CA GLY A 30 17.80 11.52 24.52
C GLY A 30 17.43 12.68 25.43
N SER A 31 18.38 13.60 25.64
CA SER A 31 18.24 14.83 26.42
C SER A 31 18.18 16.03 25.48
N MET A 32 17.02 16.22 24.85
CA MET A 32 16.81 17.19 23.77
C MET A 32 16.60 18.62 24.28
N GLU A 33 15.60 18.82 25.14
CA GLU A 33 15.24 20.12 25.69
C GLU A 33 14.66 19.98 27.11
N LEU A 34 14.61 21.11 27.84
CA LEU A 34 13.95 21.16 29.14
C LEU A 34 12.45 20.98 28.98
N ASN A 35 11.89 20.05 29.74
CA ASN A 35 10.46 19.72 29.71
C ASN A 35 10.03 19.05 31.02
N ARG A 36 8.88 18.35 31.02
CA ARG A 36 8.40 17.63 32.20
C ARG A 36 9.31 16.50 32.67
N CYS A 37 10.13 15.94 31.77
CA CYS A 37 11.06 14.85 32.06
C CYS A 37 12.45 15.37 32.45
N ILE A 38 12.84 16.54 31.95
CA ILE A 38 14.13 17.18 32.23
C ILE A 38 13.88 18.58 32.77
N THR A 39 13.90 18.73 34.09
CA THR A 39 13.62 20.01 34.77
C THR A 39 14.86 20.85 35.01
N THR A 40 16.05 20.26 34.90
CA THR A 40 17.34 20.92 35.21
C THR A 40 18.29 20.80 34.03
N ALA A 41 18.87 21.93 33.63
CA ALA A 41 19.88 22.02 32.59
C ALA A 41 21.24 21.66 33.18
N PHE A 42 21.89 20.62 32.63
CA PHE A 42 23.25 20.22 33.02
C PHE A 42 24.30 20.65 31.98
N GLY A 43 23.90 21.43 30.96
CA GLY A 43 24.80 21.90 29.89
C GLY A 43 25.06 20.86 28.80
N TYR A 44 24.23 19.83 28.72
CA TYR A 44 24.29 18.74 27.73
C TYR A 44 22.99 18.61 26.93
N GLU A 45 22.24 19.71 26.80
CA GLU A 45 21.02 19.75 25.99
C GLU A 45 21.35 19.53 24.51
N GLY A 46 20.52 18.74 23.83
CA GLY A 46 20.62 18.48 22.39
C GLY A 46 21.18 17.12 22.00
N CYS A 47 21.56 16.25 22.94
CA CYS A 47 21.93 14.88 22.60
C CYS A 47 20.67 14.05 22.34
N GLN A 48 20.59 13.41 21.17
CA GLN A 48 19.43 12.61 20.76
C GLN A 48 19.82 11.56 19.72
N ALA A 49 19.07 10.46 19.68
CA ALA A 49 19.15 9.46 18.64
C ALA A 49 17.82 9.23 17.96
N ASP A 50 17.88 8.98 16.66
CA ASP A 50 16.74 8.48 15.90
C ASP A 50 16.46 7.02 16.30
N VAL A 51 15.30 6.82 16.93
CA VAL A 51 14.79 5.51 17.32
C VAL A 51 13.54 5.13 16.51
N LEU A 52 13.24 5.87 15.42
CA LEU A 52 12.14 5.59 14.51
C LEU A 52 12.12 4.13 14.03
N PRO A 53 13.25 3.51 13.65
CA PRO A 53 13.22 2.12 13.20
C PRO A 53 12.68 1.15 14.27
N LEU A 54 13.03 1.38 15.54
CA LEU A 54 12.52 0.55 16.63
C LEU A 54 11.03 0.75 16.83
N LEU A 55 10.59 2.01 16.87
CA LEU A 55 9.18 2.34 17.07
C LEU A 55 8.32 1.93 15.86
N ASP A 56 8.88 1.89 14.65
CA ASP A 56 8.19 1.34 13.49
C ASP A 56 7.89 -0.15 13.66
N ARG A 57 8.89 -0.93 14.09
CA ARG A 57 8.72 -2.36 14.32
C ARG A 57 7.72 -2.67 15.44
N GLU A 58 7.78 -1.89 16.51
CA GLU A 58 6.98 -2.14 17.72
C GLU A 58 5.58 -1.55 17.60
N CYS A 59 5.39 -0.40 16.96
CA CYS A 59 4.13 0.34 16.93
C CYS A 59 3.54 0.57 15.55
N SER A 60 4.34 0.88 14.52
CA SER A 60 3.78 1.25 13.22
C SER A 60 3.06 0.06 12.56
N GLY A 61 1.98 0.37 11.85
CA GLY A 61 1.13 -0.64 11.22
C GLY A 61 0.27 -1.43 12.21
N ARG A 62 0.09 -0.97 13.45
CA ARG A 62 -0.82 -1.56 14.45
C ARG A 62 -1.95 -0.60 14.79
N GLU A 63 -3.12 -1.11 15.16
CA GLU A 63 -4.20 -0.26 15.70
C GLU A 63 -3.84 0.28 17.10
N ARG A 64 -3.16 -0.53 17.92
CA ARG A 64 -2.75 -0.19 19.28
C ARG A 64 -1.28 -0.52 19.51
N CYS A 65 -0.60 0.31 20.30
CA CYS A 65 0.77 0.08 20.73
C CYS A 65 0.95 0.42 22.21
N SER A 66 1.75 -0.39 22.90
CA SER A 66 2.27 -0.11 24.23
C SER A 66 3.79 -0.37 24.21
N PHE A 67 4.58 0.65 24.48
CA PHE A 67 6.05 0.59 24.38
C PHE A 67 6.70 1.19 25.63
N SER A 68 7.40 0.35 26.40
CA SER A 68 8.15 0.82 27.57
C SER A 68 9.43 1.53 27.13
N VAL A 69 9.58 2.80 27.51
CA VAL A 69 10.75 3.63 27.17
C VAL A 69 12.04 3.08 27.76
N THR A 70 11.94 2.32 28.85
CA THR A 70 13.09 1.60 29.45
C THR A 70 13.81 0.66 28.48
N LYS A 71 13.13 0.14 27.45
CA LYS A 71 13.72 -0.70 26.39
C LYS A 71 14.78 0.04 25.54
N LEU A 72 14.79 1.37 25.59
CA LEU A 72 15.77 2.23 24.90
C LEU A 72 17.05 2.42 25.70
N HIS A 73 17.04 2.17 27.01
CA HIS A 73 18.20 2.33 27.86
C HIS A 73 19.20 1.18 27.69
N GLY A 74 20.49 1.53 27.73
CA GLY A 74 21.60 0.57 27.57
C GLY A 74 21.73 -0.03 26.17
N ARG A 75 20.82 0.27 25.23
CA ARG A 75 20.99 -0.14 23.84
C ARG A 75 21.93 0.82 23.13
N GLN A 76 23.12 0.32 22.79
CA GLN A 76 24.00 0.93 21.81
C GLN A 76 23.34 0.82 20.42
N TYR A 77 22.47 1.77 20.08
CA TYR A 77 22.04 1.94 18.70
C TYR A 77 23.21 2.52 17.91
N GLY A 78 23.83 1.70 17.05
CA GLY A 78 24.95 2.12 16.22
C GLY A 78 26.32 2.16 16.92
N GLY A 79 26.49 1.43 18.04
CA GLY A 79 27.80 1.25 18.68
C GLY A 79 28.34 2.46 19.46
N ALA A 80 27.58 3.55 19.57
CA ALA A 80 27.94 4.71 20.37
C ALA A 80 26.86 5.01 21.43
N ASN A 81 27.28 5.29 22.66
CA ASN A 81 26.39 5.88 23.65
C ASN A 81 26.07 7.31 23.20
N ILE A 82 24.84 7.55 22.77
CA ILE A 82 24.40 8.83 22.19
C ILE A 82 24.38 9.97 23.22
N CYS A 83 24.08 9.64 24.47
CA CYS A 83 24.10 10.56 25.61
C CYS A 83 24.88 9.92 26.76
N PRO A 84 25.59 10.70 27.60
CA PRO A 84 26.13 10.21 28.87
C PRO A 84 25.06 9.49 29.70
N ALA A 85 25.40 8.34 30.28
CA ALA A 85 24.46 7.47 30.99
C ALA A 85 23.81 8.13 32.23
N GLU A 86 24.42 9.19 32.75
CA GLU A 86 23.96 9.95 33.91
C GLU A 86 22.85 10.96 33.57
N LEU A 87 22.59 11.23 32.29
CA LEU A 87 21.57 12.18 31.87
C LEU A 87 20.19 11.53 31.79
N THR A 88 19.21 12.18 32.42
CA THR A 88 17.80 11.84 32.25
C THR A 88 17.41 12.00 30.78
N SER A 89 16.97 10.91 30.16
CA SER A 89 16.51 10.91 28.76
C SER A 89 15.00 10.75 28.67
N TYR A 90 14.40 11.17 27.57
CA TYR A 90 12.99 10.91 27.29
C TYR A 90 12.79 10.60 25.81
N LEU A 91 11.66 9.97 25.50
CA LEU A 91 11.22 9.69 24.15
C LEU A 91 10.34 10.85 23.65
N PHE A 92 10.77 11.50 22.59
CA PHE A 92 9.93 12.37 21.77
C PHE A 92 9.39 11.57 20.59
N ILE A 93 8.08 11.55 20.39
CA ILE A 93 7.45 10.78 19.32
C ILE A 93 6.33 11.58 18.63
N ARG A 94 6.32 11.54 17.30
CA ARG A 94 5.25 12.06 16.45
C ARG A 94 4.67 10.93 15.63
N TYR A 95 3.34 10.83 15.61
CA TYR A 95 2.65 9.79 14.86
C TYR A 95 1.31 10.27 14.29
N THR A 96 0.81 9.54 13.30
CA THR A 96 -0.51 9.73 12.71
C THR A 96 -1.29 8.42 12.76
N CYS A 97 -2.62 8.53 12.81
CA CYS A 97 -3.50 7.39 12.51
C CYS A 97 -3.82 7.44 11.03
N ARG A 98 -3.41 6.41 10.29
CA ARG A 98 -3.64 6.28 8.86
C ARG A 98 -4.77 5.31 8.60
N GLU A 99 -5.78 5.78 7.88
CA GLU A 99 -6.87 4.93 7.39
C GLU A 99 -6.29 3.85 6.46
N VAL A 100 -6.74 2.62 6.67
CA VAL A 100 -6.43 1.46 5.83
C VAL A 100 -7.73 0.89 5.29
N LEU A 101 -7.68 0.33 4.08
CA LEU A 101 -8.84 -0.30 3.49
C LEU A 101 -9.31 -1.47 4.36
N GLY A 102 -10.56 -1.36 4.80
CA GLY A 102 -11.25 -2.43 5.50
C GLY A 102 -11.82 -3.46 4.53
N CYS A 103 -12.27 -4.56 5.09
CA CYS A 103 -12.89 -5.65 4.36
C CYS A 103 -14.07 -6.20 5.14
N ASP A 104 -15.14 -6.51 4.42
CA ASP A 104 -16.19 -7.41 4.90
C ASP A 104 -15.84 -8.84 4.49
N THR A 105 -15.56 -9.69 5.48
CA THR A 105 -15.13 -11.08 5.27
C THR A 105 -16.17 -11.91 4.51
N LEU A 106 -17.45 -11.54 4.55
CA LEU A 106 -18.51 -12.20 3.78
C LEU A 106 -18.40 -11.94 2.28
N THR A 107 -18.01 -10.73 1.89
CA THR A 107 -17.79 -10.35 0.49
C THR A 107 -16.62 -11.13 -0.11
N CYS A 108 -15.55 -11.28 0.68
CA CYS A 108 -14.39 -12.08 0.34
C CYS A 108 -14.73 -13.56 0.07
N GLN A 109 -15.55 -14.17 0.94
CA GLN A 109 -15.93 -15.59 0.81
C GLN A 109 -16.83 -15.88 -0.41
N SER A 110 -17.65 -14.91 -0.81
CA SER A 110 -18.64 -15.11 -1.89
C SER A 110 -18.06 -14.81 -3.28
N SER A 111 -17.24 -13.77 -3.41
CA SER A 111 -16.72 -13.32 -4.70
C SER A 111 -15.25 -13.70 -4.95
N GLY A 112 -14.51 -14.01 -3.88
CA GLY A 112 -13.06 -14.23 -3.93
C GLY A 112 -12.23 -12.97 -4.23
N LEU A 113 -12.85 -11.79 -4.35
CA LEU A 113 -12.21 -10.53 -4.73
C LEU A 113 -12.74 -9.36 -3.90
N LEU A 114 -11.86 -8.43 -3.53
CA LEU A 114 -12.24 -7.25 -2.75
C LEU A 114 -12.12 -5.97 -3.58
N ALA A 115 -13.25 -5.45 -4.03
CA ALA A 115 -13.31 -4.15 -4.67
C ALA A 115 -13.61 -3.06 -3.61
N PRO A 116 -12.63 -2.26 -3.17
CA PRO A 116 -12.91 -1.13 -2.31
C PRO A 116 -13.77 -0.10 -3.06
N GLN A 117 -14.53 0.70 -2.30
CA GLN A 117 -15.27 1.81 -2.89
C GLN A 117 -14.29 2.72 -3.66
N SER A 118 -14.61 3.03 -4.91
CA SER A 118 -13.71 3.71 -5.84
C SER A 118 -13.16 5.01 -5.24
N SER A 119 -11.87 5.03 -4.91
CA SER A 119 -11.16 6.20 -4.42
C SER A 119 -9.89 6.42 -5.25
N ASP A 120 -9.58 7.69 -5.50
CA ASP A 120 -8.36 8.07 -6.24
C ASP A 120 -7.07 7.76 -5.46
N MET A 121 -7.17 7.41 -4.18
CA MET A 121 -6.05 6.97 -3.36
C MET A 121 -6.51 6.11 -2.19
N GLY A 122 -5.62 5.27 -1.68
CA GLY A 122 -5.89 4.44 -0.51
C GLY A 122 -4.64 3.76 0.03
N THR A 123 -4.80 3.08 1.16
CA THR A 123 -3.71 2.37 1.84
C THR A 123 -4.14 0.95 2.17
N LEU A 124 -3.35 -0.02 1.74
CA LEU A 124 -3.45 -1.41 2.15
C LEU A 124 -2.50 -1.62 3.34
N GLY A 125 -3.01 -2.09 4.46
CA GLY A 125 -2.21 -2.40 5.64
C GLY A 125 -2.06 -3.91 5.82
N SER A 126 -0.83 -4.38 6.08
CA SER A 126 -0.60 -5.79 6.36
C SER A 126 -1.36 -6.28 7.61
N GLU A 127 -1.70 -5.37 8.53
CA GLU A 127 -2.54 -5.68 9.69
C GLU A 127 -3.94 -6.17 9.31
N VAL A 128 -4.54 -5.61 8.25
CA VAL A 128 -5.86 -6.03 7.79
C VAL A 128 -5.79 -7.47 7.31
N THR A 129 -4.76 -7.81 6.52
CA THR A 129 -4.53 -9.18 6.07
C THR A 129 -4.26 -10.13 7.24
N LEU A 130 -3.39 -9.75 8.18
CA LEU A 130 -3.06 -10.56 9.36
C LEU A 130 -4.26 -10.87 10.25
N THR A 131 -5.19 -9.92 10.39
CA THR A 131 -6.33 -10.05 11.31
C THR A 131 -7.57 -10.65 10.65
N THR A 132 -7.78 -10.40 9.36
CA THR A 132 -9.02 -10.79 8.66
C THR A 132 -8.82 -11.78 7.51
N GLY A 133 -7.58 -11.98 7.06
CA GLY A 133 -7.26 -12.75 5.85
C GLY A 133 -7.54 -12.01 4.54
N CYS A 134 -8.14 -10.82 4.59
CA CYS A 134 -8.44 -10.02 3.40
C CYS A 134 -7.17 -9.45 2.78
N GLY A 135 -7.10 -9.48 1.45
CA GLY A 135 -5.89 -9.13 0.70
C GLY A 135 -4.90 -10.27 0.54
N SER A 136 -5.10 -11.42 1.17
CA SER A 136 -4.25 -12.60 0.99
C SER A 136 -4.38 -13.17 -0.44
N PRO A 137 -3.53 -14.14 -0.85
CA PRO A 137 -3.66 -14.76 -2.16
C PRO A 137 -5.00 -15.48 -2.41
N SER A 138 -5.70 -15.91 -1.36
CA SER A 138 -7.05 -16.50 -1.49
C SER A 138 -8.14 -15.45 -1.60
N CYS A 139 -7.83 -14.17 -1.33
CA CYS A 139 -8.79 -13.08 -1.37
C CYS A 139 -8.11 -11.73 -1.67
N PRO A 140 -7.59 -11.54 -2.89
CA PRO A 140 -6.81 -10.36 -3.22
C PRO A 140 -7.67 -9.10 -3.32
N TRP A 141 -6.99 -7.96 -3.17
CA TRP A 141 -7.57 -6.65 -3.44
C TRP A 141 -7.68 -6.42 -4.94
N LEU A 142 -8.85 -5.99 -5.40
CA LEU A 142 -9.11 -5.57 -6.76
C LEU A 142 -9.27 -4.05 -6.80
N LEU A 143 -8.27 -3.34 -7.30
CA LEU A 143 -8.35 -1.89 -7.50
C LEU A 143 -8.81 -1.60 -8.92
N GLU A 144 -9.81 -0.74 -9.08
CA GLU A 144 -10.34 -0.33 -10.39
C GLU A 144 -10.46 1.19 -10.46
N ALA A 145 -9.79 1.78 -11.45
CA ALA A 145 -9.87 3.20 -11.80
C ALA A 145 -10.66 3.37 -13.11
N GLN A 146 -10.97 4.61 -13.48
CA GLN A 146 -11.64 4.85 -14.77
C GLN A 146 -10.71 4.48 -15.94
N PRO A 147 -11.26 4.07 -17.09
CA PRO A 147 -10.47 3.82 -18.30
C PRO A 147 -9.52 4.99 -18.60
N GLY A 148 -8.30 4.71 -19.06
CA GLY A 148 -7.27 5.72 -19.33
C GLY A 148 -6.48 6.21 -18.11
N GLN A 149 -6.93 5.90 -16.90
CA GLN A 149 -6.17 6.10 -15.65
C GLN A 149 -5.30 4.90 -15.32
N LEU A 150 -4.27 5.12 -14.52
CA LEU A 150 -3.34 4.10 -14.04
C LEU A 150 -3.13 4.25 -12.54
N PHE A 151 -2.40 3.32 -11.93
CA PHE A 151 -2.04 3.34 -10.53
C PHE A 151 -0.54 3.52 -10.33
N ASN A 152 -0.21 4.22 -9.26
CA ASN A 152 1.14 4.31 -8.73
C ASN A 152 1.19 3.76 -7.31
N LEU A 153 1.98 2.71 -7.07
CA LEU A 153 2.07 2.04 -5.77
C LEU A 153 3.37 2.39 -5.06
N THR A 154 3.27 2.66 -3.77
CA THR A 154 4.41 2.96 -2.89
C THR A 154 4.35 2.09 -1.65
N LEU A 155 5.43 1.35 -1.40
CA LEU A 155 5.63 0.55 -0.21
C LEU A 155 6.18 1.43 0.91
N ILE A 156 5.60 1.33 2.10
CA ILE A 156 6.15 1.82 3.36
C ILE A 156 6.55 0.60 4.18
N ASP A 157 7.86 0.35 4.25
CA ASP A 157 8.46 -0.79 4.91
C ASP A 157 8.69 -0.47 6.40
N LEU A 158 7.87 -1.05 7.27
CA LEU A 158 7.90 -0.80 8.72
C LEU A 158 8.68 -1.90 9.46
N TRP A 159 9.41 -2.74 8.73
CA TRP A 159 10.28 -3.77 9.27
C TRP A 159 11.75 -3.42 8.98
N PRO A 160 12.33 -2.46 9.71
CA PRO A 160 13.72 -2.13 9.52
C PRO A 160 14.59 -3.31 9.93
N ARG A 161 15.46 -3.75 9.02
CA ARG A 161 16.55 -4.64 9.38
C ARG A 161 17.52 -3.85 10.23
N ASN A 162 17.62 -4.21 11.50
CA ASN A 162 18.75 -3.80 12.32
C ASN A 162 20.03 -4.29 11.62
N GLN A 163 20.74 -3.39 10.94
CA GLN A 163 22.10 -3.66 10.44
C GLN A 163 23.03 -4.13 11.58
N ALA A 164 22.69 -3.83 12.83
CA ALA A 164 23.50 -4.13 14.01
C ALA A 164 23.27 -5.51 14.66
N PHE A 165 22.33 -6.35 14.19
CA PHE A 165 21.94 -7.57 14.93
C PHE A 165 22.02 -8.90 14.16
N VAL A 166 22.50 -8.87 12.92
CA VAL A 166 22.67 -10.09 12.14
C VAL A 166 24.16 -10.27 11.88
N ASP A 167 24.87 -10.70 12.92
CA ASP A 167 26.19 -11.34 12.81
C ASP A 167 25.99 -12.75 12.22
N VAL A 168 25.40 -12.82 11.03
CA VAL A 168 25.23 -14.05 10.26
C VAL A 168 26.20 -13.94 9.10
N THR A 169 27.45 -14.27 9.41
CA THR A 169 28.55 -14.41 8.46
C THR A 169 28.37 -15.57 7.46
N ASP A 170 27.24 -16.31 7.51
CA ASP A 170 27.09 -17.60 6.82
C ASP A 170 25.98 -17.69 5.77
N VAL A 171 25.24 -16.61 5.46
CA VAL A 171 24.29 -16.62 4.32
C VAL A 171 24.82 -15.73 3.20
N PRO A 172 25.37 -16.30 2.11
CA PRO A 172 25.91 -15.54 1.00
C PRO A 172 24.76 -14.98 0.16
N GLY A 173 24.27 -13.79 0.51
CA GLY A 173 23.42 -12.98 -0.36
C GLY A 173 22.41 -12.09 0.36
N PRO A 174 21.96 -11.01 -0.30
CA PRO A 174 20.93 -10.14 0.24
C PRO A 174 19.59 -10.90 0.27
N TYR A 175 19.12 -11.27 1.47
CA TYR A 175 17.77 -11.82 1.62
C TYR A 175 16.73 -10.75 1.24
N CYS A 176 15.78 -11.08 0.37
CA CYS A 176 14.72 -10.14 -0.03
C CYS A 176 13.37 -10.63 0.49
N HIS A 177 12.64 -9.78 1.21
CA HIS A 177 11.31 -10.12 1.68
C HIS A 177 10.30 -9.85 0.57
N ARG A 178 9.36 -10.79 0.35
CA ARG A 178 8.23 -10.62 -0.57
C ARG A 178 7.01 -10.11 0.22
N TYR A 179 6.53 -8.93 -0.15
CA TYR A 179 5.43 -8.24 0.53
C TYR A 179 4.10 -8.50 -0.17
N ALA A 180 4.08 -8.42 -1.49
CA ALA A 180 2.88 -8.62 -2.29
C ALA A 180 3.21 -9.12 -3.70
N SER A 181 2.21 -9.64 -4.41
CA SER A 181 2.21 -9.90 -5.85
C SER A 181 1.14 -9.04 -6.49
N ILE A 182 1.50 -8.37 -7.58
CA ILE A 182 0.60 -7.50 -8.35
C ILE A 182 0.36 -8.19 -9.69
N SER A 183 -0.91 -8.39 -10.07
CA SER A 183 -1.29 -8.93 -11.37
C SER A 183 -2.23 -8.00 -12.13
N GLU A 184 -2.05 -7.99 -13.44
CA GLU A 184 -2.84 -7.23 -14.41
C GLU A 184 -3.22 -8.13 -15.57
N ASP A 185 -4.41 -7.92 -16.15
CA ASP A 185 -4.85 -8.70 -17.30
C ASP A 185 -3.92 -8.46 -18.49
N GLY A 186 -3.35 -9.56 -19.03
CA GLY A 186 -2.42 -9.51 -20.16
C GLY A 186 -0.95 -9.25 -19.79
N TYR A 187 -0.60 -9.13 -18.51
CA TYR A 187 0.79 -8.94 -18.05
C TYR A 187 1.22 -10.02 -17.05
N THR A 188 2.52 -10.28 -16.97
CA THR A 188 3.07 -11.20 -15.96
C THR A 188 3.00 -10.56 -14.59
N ALA A 189 2.54 -11.33 -13.60
CA ALA A 189 2.52 -10.87 -12.21
C ALA A 189 3.92 -10.43 -11.75
N LYS A 190 3.98 -9.33 -11.00
CA LYS A 190 5.22 -8.77 -10.45
C LYS A 190 5.18 -8.79 -8.92
N ASP A 191 6.26 -9.28 -8.34
CA ASP A 191 6.44 -9.29 -6.90
C ASP A 191 7.02 -7.97 -6.38
N VAL A 192 6.42 -7.49 -5.30
CA VAL A 192 6.94 -6.39 -4.49
C VAL A 192 7.89 -6.98 -3.46
N THR A 193 9.17 -6.68 -3.61
CA THR A 193 10.23 -7.16 -2.72
C THR A 193 11.09 -6.00 -2.19
N SER A 194 11.64 -6.15 -0.98
CA SER A 194 12.61 -5.21 -0.37
C SER A 194 13.84 -5.97 0.09
N CYS A 195 15.03 -5.49 -0.33
CA CYS A 195 16.33 -6.12 -0.07
C CYS A 195 17.19 -5.20 0.83
N GLY A 196 18.01 -5.78 1.71
CA GLY A 196 18.55 -5.09 2.88
C GLY A 196 19.73 -4.11 2.69
N ALA A 197 20.29 -3.96 1.49
CA ALA A 197 21.46 -3.10 1.29
C ALA A 197 21.11 -1.60 1.30
N ASP A 198 19.97 -1.23 0.68
CA ASP A 198 19.53 0.16 0.51
C ASP A 198 18.16 0.36 1.17
N TYR A 199 18.07 0.11 2.49
CA TYR A 199 16.80 0.26 3.21
C TYR A 199 16.27 1.69 3.08
N ARG A 200 15.20 1.84 2.30
CA ARG A 200 14.38 3.05 2.22
C ARG A 200 13.03 2.72 2.81
N ARG A 201 12.71 3.41 3.90
CA ARG A 201 11.42 3.31 4.59
C ARG A 201 10.23 3.44 3.64
N GLN A 202 10.34 4.30 2.62
CA GLN A 202 9.32 4.50 1.62
C GLN A 202 9.92 4.38 0.21
N THR A 203 9.34 3.51 -0.61
CA THR A 203 9.84 3.22 -1.96
C THR A 203 8.70 3.11 -2.96
N ASN A 204 8.85 3.73 -4.12
CA ASN A 204 7.95 3.50 -5.24
C ASN A 204 8.22 2.10 -5.83
N VAL A 205 7.22 1.23 -5.82
CA VAL A 205 7.42 -0.19 -6.16
C VAL A 205 6.78 -0.61 -7.48
N TYR A 206 5.77 0.12 -7.93
CA TYR A 206 5.01 -0.29 -9.11
C TYR A 206 4.24 0.85 -9.79
N HIS A 207 4.24 0.82 -11.12
CA HIS A 207 3.40 1.62 -11.98
C HIS A 207 2.56 0.66 -12.83
N SER A 208 1.23 0.81 -12.83
CA SER A 208 0.37 -0.08 -13.60
C SER A 208 0.40 0.22 -15.09
N HIS A 209 0.00 -0.77 -15.88
CA HIS A 209 -0.20 -0.63 -17.33
C HIS A 209 -1.69 -0.51 -17.69
N THR A 210 -2.56 -0.94 -16.79
CA THR A 210 -4.02 -0.93 -16.91
C THR A 210 -4.67 -0.14 -15.78
N ASN A 211 -5.97 0.12 -15.92
CA ASN A 211 -6.81 0.74 -14.91
C ASN A 211 -7.37 -0.27 -13.89
N ARG A 212 -6.91 -1.53 -13.89
CA ARG A 212 -7.42 -2.60 -13.03
C ARG A 212 -6.29 -3.47 -12.49
N LEU A 213 -6.09 -3.49 -11.18
CA LEU A 213 -5.04 -4.24 -10.51
C LEU A 213 -5.60 -5.28 -9.55
N SER A 214 -5.02 -6.47 -9.53
CA SER A 214 -5.20 -7.42 -8.43
C SER A 214 -3.92 -7.47 -7.57
N ILE A 215 -4.07 -7.31 -6.26
CA ILE A 215 -2.95 -7.25 -5.30
C ILE A 215 -3.15 -8.32 -4.23
N SER A 216 -2.24 -9.29 -4.19
CA SER A 216 -2.15 -10.32 -3.15
C SER A 216 -1.02 -10.01 -2.18
N VAL A 217 -1.34 -9.76 -0.93
CA VAL A 217 -0.41 -9.53 0.18
C VAL A 217 0.06 -10.86 0.75
N TYR A 218 1.37 -11.00 0.93
CA TYR A 218 1.98 -12.15 1.60
C TYR A 218 2.28 -11.83 3.05
N GLU A 219 2.11 -12.84 3.91
CA GLU A 219 2.52 -12.80 5.31
C GLU A 219 3.84 -13.55 5.49
N PRO A 220 5.00 -12.88 5.38
CA PRO A 220 6.24 -13.48 5.83
C PRO A 220 6.19 -13.63 7.36
N ARG A 221 6.04 -14.88 7.81
CA ARG A 221 6.25 -15.27 9.21
C ARG A 221 7.71 -15.65 9.38
N THR A 222 8.50 -14.73 9.91
CA THR A 222 9.87 -15.01 10.38
C THR A 222 9.84 -15.09 11.90
N ASP A 223 10.23 -16.23 12.47
CA ASP A 223 10.54 -16.39 13.90
C ASP A 223 9.51 -15.77 14.88
N GLY A 224 8.22 -15.95 14.59
CA GLY A 224 7.13 -15.51 15.47
C GLY A 224 6.82 -14.01 15.42
N ALA A 225 7.49 -13.22 14.58
CA ALA A 225 7.16 -11.81 14.37
C ALA A 225 6.64 -11.57 12.94
N SER A 226 5.43 -11.01 12.84
CA SER A 226 4.84 -10.63 11.57
C SER A 226 5.47 -9.34 11.07
N MET A 227 5.93 -9.35 9.81
CA MET A 227 6.38 -8.12 9.17
C MET A 227 5.20 -7.17 8.97
N ARG A 228 5.39 -5.91 9.37
CA ARG A 228 4.41 -4.85 9.17
C ARG A 228 4.85 -3.94 8.04
N PHE A 229 3.89 -3.56 7.20
CA PHE A 229 4.11 -2.65 6.10
C PHE A 229 2.79 -2.08 5.60
N LEU A 230 2.88 -1.01 4.83
CA LEU A 230 1.75 -0.40 4.14
C LEU A 230 2.04 -0.35 2.64
N ILE A 231 1.04 -0.59 1.80
CA ILE A 231 1.09 -0.29 0.37
C ILE A 231 0.09 0.82 0.12
N THR A 232 0.59 2.00 -0.21
CA THR A 232 -0.24 3.13 -0.62
C THR A 232 -0.39 3.12 -2.12
N TYR A 233 -1.59 3.41 -2.61
CA TYR A 233 -1.85 3.59 -4.03
C TYR A 233 -2.44 4.97 -4.28
N ARG A 234 -2.15 5.51 -5.46
CA ARG A 234 -2.86 6.65 -6.01
C ARG A 234 -3.13 6.42 -7.48
N VAL A 235 -4.28 6.90 -7.94
CA VAL A 235 -4.65 6.98 -9.33
C VAL A 235 -3.85 8.12 -9.96
N ILE A 236 -3.29 7.85 -11.12
CA ILE A 236 -2.52 8.79 -11.93
C ILE A 236 -3.11 8.81 -13.34
N ARG A 237 -2.82 9.89 -14.07
CA ARG A 237 -3.41 10.20 -15.38
C ARG A 237 -4.90 10.52 -15.27
N CYS A 238 -5.37 11.17 -16.32
CA CYS A 238 -6.76 11.55 -16.46
C CYS A 238 -7.56 10.37 -17.01
N PRO A 239 -8.88 10.32 -16.77
CA PRO A 239 -9.74 9.31 -17.37
C PRO A 239 -9.92 9.55 -18.86
N ASP A 240 -10.29 8.52 -19.60
CA ASP A 240 -10.78 8.67 -20.96
C ASP A 240 -12.14 9.35 -20.93
N MET A 241 -12.33 10.29 -21.85
CA MET A 241 -13.51 11.13 -21.91
C MET A 241 -14.32 10.77 -23.15
N GLU A 242 -15.64 10.66 -22.97
CA GLU A 242 -16.56 10.65 -24.10
C GLU A 242 -16.66 12.07 -24.68
N GLY A 243 -16.35 12.21 -25.97
CA GLY A 243 -16.44 13.50 -26.65
C GLY A 243 -17.89 13.99 -26.78
N PRO A 244 -18.10 15.30 -27.01
CA PRO A 244 -19.40 15.79 -27.41
C PRO A 244 -19.84 15.14 -28.74
N ALA A 245 -21.14 15.17 -29.03
CA ALA A 245 -21.67 14.70 -30.31
C ALA A 245 -20.92 15.36 -31.48
N ASP A 246 -20.75 14.60 -32.57
CA ASP A 246 -19.99 15.02 -33.76
C ASP A 246 -18.54 15.44 -33.50
N ALA A 247 -17.90 14.88 -32.48
CA ALA A 247 -16.47 15.04 -32.23
C ALA A 247 -15.73 13.71 -32.15
N VAL A 248 -14.46 13.74 -32.55
CA VAL A 248 -13.49 12.66 -32.34
C VAL A 248 -12.50 13.11 -31.27
N VAL A 249 -12.35 12.28 -30.25
CA VAL A 249 -11.39 12.50 -29.15
C VAL A 249 -10.18 11.62 -29.38
N THR A 250 -9.00 12.24 -29.43
CA THR A 250 -7.72 11.54 -29.58
C THR A 250 -6.81 11.89 -28.42
N ARG A 251 -6.30 10.88 -27.71
CA ARG A 251 -5.34 11.04 -26.62
C ARG A 251 -3.91 10.86 -27.13
N HIS A 252 -3.03 11.77 -26.72
CA HIS A 252 -1.58 11.70 -26.93
C HIS A 252 -0.86 12.01 -25.61
N GLY A 253 -0.58 10.97 -24.82
CA GLY A 253 0.05 11.12 -23.51
C GLY A 253 -0.83 11.94 -22.55
N ASP A 254 -0.27 13.03 -22.04
CA ASP A 254 -0.96 13.98 -21.15
C ASP A 254 -1.73 15.07 -21.90
N GLN A 255 -1.88 14.96 -23.22
CA GLN A 255 -2.72 15.85 -24.02
C GLN A 255 -3.88 15.07 -24.65
N MET A 256 -5.04 15.71 -24.70
CA MET A 256 -6.21 15.18 -25.38
C MET A 256 -6.72 16.22 -26.37
N LYS A 257 -6.90 15.82 -27.61
CA LYS A 257 -7.43 16.68 -28.67
C LYS A 257 -8.85 16.27 -28.99
N VAL A 258 -9.77 17.22 -28.91
CA VAL A 258 -11.17 17.07 -29.32
C VAL A 258 -11.32 17.78 -30.66
N LYS A 259 -11.65 17.06 -31.73
CA LYS A 259 -11.81 17.62 -33.07
C LYS A 259 -13.23 17.37 -33.56
N CYS A 260 -13.92 18.41 -34.02
CA CYS A 260 -15.25 18.23 -34.61
C CYS A 260 -15.14 17.50 -35.96
N THR A 261 -16.11 16.63 -36.25
CA THR A 261 -16.21 15.90 -37.52
C THR A 261 -16.67 16.84 -38.65
N ASN A 262 -17.59 17.76 -38.35
CA ASN A 262 -18.25 18.62 -39.35
C ASN A 262 -17.65 20.03 -39.47
N SER A 263 -16.58 20.34 -38.74
CA SER A 263 -15.93 21.66 -38.80
C SER A 263 -14.42 21.57 -38.56
N ALA A 264 -13.70 22.65 -38.85
CA ALA A 264 -12.27 22.75 -38.56
C ALA A 264 -11.96 23.06 -37.08
N LYS A 265 -12.97 23.16 -36.20
CA LYS A 265 -12.78 23.47 -34.78
C LYS A 265 -12.10 22.30 -34.08
N SER A 266 -11.11 22.60 -33.25
CA SER A 266 -10.49 21.62 -32.35
C SER A 266 -10.02 22.28 -31.07
N TRP A 267 -10.11 21.55 -29.97
CA TRP A 267 -9.65 21.96 -28.65
C TRP A 267 -8.58 20.99 -28.16
N THR A 268 -7.68 21.50 -27.33
CA THR A 268 -6.65 20.69 -26.69
C THR A 268 -6.75 20.86 -25.19
N LEU A 269 -6.88 19.73 -24.51
CA LEU A 269 -6.93 19.60 -23.07
C LEU A 269 -5.59 19.05 -22.60
N VAL A 270 -5.13 19.50 -21.43
CA VAL A 270 -3.91 19.02 -20.80
C VAL A 270 -4.28 18.33 -19.49
N CYS A 271 -3.75 17.14 -19.27
CA CYS A 271 -3.97 16.40 -18.04
C CYS A 271 -3.15 17.01 -16.90
N GLN A 272 -3.81 17.45 -15.84
CA GLN A 272 -3.16 17.95 -14.63
C GLN A 272 -3.65 17.13 -13.43
N GLY A 273 -2.74 16.31 -12.87
CA GLY A 273 -3.10 15.34 -11.84
C GLY A 273 -3.98 14.22 -12.40
N THR A 274 -5.26 14.26 -12.08
CA THR A 274 -6.30 13.33 -12.57
C THR A 274 -7.40 14.02 -13.37
N ALA A 275 -7.30 15.35 -13.59
CA ALA A 275 -8.33 16.15 -14.26
C ALA A 275 -7.83 16.73 -15.59
N TRP A 276 -8.71 16.70 -16.59
CA TRP A 276 -8.47 17.40 -17.86
C TRP A 276 -8.70 18.90 -17.69
N VAL A 277 -7.71 19.71 -18.08
CA VAL A 277 -7.77 21.17 -18.02
C VAL A 277 -7.80 21.76 -19.41
N GLY A 278 -8.79 22.62 -19.67
CA GLY A 278 -8.99 23.37 -20.91
C GLY A 278 -10.49 23.53 -21.21
N GLU A 279 -10.81 24.25 -22.28
CA GLU A 279 -12.19 24.52 -22.67
C GLU A 279 -12.57 23.72 -23.90
N ILE A 280 -13.72 23.05 -23.85
CA ILE A 280 -14.33 22.39 -25.00
C ILE A 280 -15.51 23.25 -25.45
N GLY A 281 -15.48 23.72 -26.69
CA GLY A 281 -16.62 24.39 -27.32
C GLY A 281 -17.59 23.41 -27.96
N ILE A 282 -18.67 23.94 -28.53
CA ILE A 282 -19.71 23.15 -29.19
C ILE A 282 -19.31 22.85 -30.64
N CYS A 283 -19.48 21.60 -31.06
CA CYS A 283 -19.39 21.18 -32.45
C CYS A 283 -20.70 21.48 -33.18
N ASP A 284 -20.98 22.76 -33.43
CA ASP A 284 -22.13 23.11 -34.27
C ASP A 284 -21.85 22.63 -35.69
N SER A 285 -22.82 21.89 -36.26
CA SER A 285 -22.89 21.71 -37.70
C SER A 285 -22.95 23.12 -38.30
N ALA A 286 -22.00 23.42 -39.19
CA ALA A 286 -21.95 24.72 -39.85
C ALA A 286 -23.37 25.03 -40.33
N GLN A 287 -23.95 26.13 -39.84
CA GLN A 287 -25.16 26.69 -40.44
C GLN A 287 -24.81 26.88 -41.91
N THR A 288 -25.30 25.96 -42.74
CA THR A 288 -25.32 26.10 -44.19
C THR A 288 -25.90 27.48 -44.43
N GLY A 289 -25.10 28.38 -45.00
CA GLY A 289 -25.39 29.81 -45.04
C GLY A 289 -26.79 30.11 -45.57
N ALA A 290 -27.75 30.27 -44.67
CA ALA A 290 -28.87 31.16 -44.86
C ALA A 290 -28.37 32.52 -44.40
N VAL A 291 -28.00 33.34 -45.38
CA VAL A 291 -27.66 34.75 -45.19
C VAL A 291 -28.92 35.47 -44.73
N ASP A 292 -29.21 35.48 -43.43
CA ASP A 292 -30.22 36.37 -42.85
C ASP A 292 -29.53 37.48 -42.07
N ARG A 293 -29.55 38.67 -42.68
CA ARG A 293 -29.31 39.95 -42.02
C ARG A 293 -30.37 40.15 -40.94
N ALA A 294 -30.01 40.06 -39.66
CA ALA A 294 -30.31 41.08 -38.62
C ALA A 294 -30.05 40.58 -37.18
N GLY A 295 -29.19 41.32 -36.46
CA GLY A 295 -29.55 41.83 -35.13
C GLY A 295 -29.16 41.06 -33.85
N ARG A 296 -28.13 41.59 -33.16
CA ARG A 296 -27.97 41.76 -31.68
C ARG A 296 -27.64 40.54 -30.77
N SER A 297 -26.34 40.44 -30.46
CA SER A 297 -25.67 40.41 -29.12
C SER A 297 -26.37 39.83 -27.86
N SER A 298 -25.74 38.82 -27.23
CA SER A 298 -25.17 38.92 -25.85
C SER A 298 -24.36 37.66 -25.45
N PRO A 299 -23.25 37.75 -24.66
CA PRO A 299 -22.42 36.60 -24.28
C PRO A 299 -22.44 36.20 -22.78
N PHE A 300 -21.93 34.98 -22.51
CA PHE A 300 -21.45 34.35 -21.26
C PHE A 300 -22.25 33.19 -20.65
N GLY A 301 -21.65 31.99 -20.68
CA GLY A 301 -21.98 30.83 -19.86
C GLY A 301 -20.72 30.02 -19.53
N ILE A 302 -20.35 29.96 -18.24
CA ILE A 302 -19.21 29.20 -17.70
C ILE A 302 -19.72 27.82 -17.28
N TRP A 303 -19.10 26.73 -17.73
CA TRP A 303 -19.41 25.36 -17.29
C TRP A 303 -18.66 25.05 -15.98
N LYS A 304 -19.37 24.98 -14.85
CA LYS A 304 -18.88 24.37 -13.61
C LYS A 304 -19.42 22.94 -13.52
N GLY A 305 -18.51 21.99 -13.30
CA GLY A 305 -18.85 20.60 -13.03
C GLY A 305 -19.81 20.48 -11.85
N GLY A 306 -20.94 19.82 -12.08
CA GLY A 306 -21.99 19.62 -11.10
C GLY A 306 -21.56 18.67 -9.98
N THR A 307 -21.59 19.18 -8.75
CA THR A 307 -21.63 18.37 -7.52
C THR A 307 -23.02 17.77 -7.36
N GLY A 308 -23.11 16.45 -7.21
CA GLY A 308 -24.36 15.72 -7.04
C GLY A 308 -25.13 16.12 -5.78
N SER A 309 -26.37 16.57 -5.95
CA SER A 309 -27.34 16.79 -4.88
C SER A 309 -28.29 15.60 -4.77
N VAL A 310 -28.36 15.06 -3.55
CA VAL A 310 -29.26 13.99 -3.09
C VAL A 310 -30.72 14.42 -3.21
N GLY A 311 -31.46 13.73 -4.09
CA GLY A 311 -32.93 13.83 -4.20
C GLY A 311 -33.62 12.71 -3.41
N LYS A 312 -34.41 13.09 -2.42
CA LYS A 312 -35.40 12.22 -1.77
C LYS A 312 -36.68 12.12 -2.61
N GLY A 313 -37.25 10.92 -2.69
CA GLY A 313 -38.70 10.71 -2.74
C GLY A 313 -39.24 10.15 -4.05
N GLY A 314 -40.09 9.12 -3.93
CA GLY A 314 -41.04 8.73 -4.97
C GLY A 314 -41.11 7.23 -5.23
N ARG A 315 -41.99 6.53 -4.50
CA ARG A 315 -42.58 5.27 -4.95
C ARG A 315 -43.35 5.54 -6.23
N ASP A 316 -43.14 4.71 -7.25
CA ASP A 316 -44.22 4.34 -8.14
C ASP A 316 -44.00 2.94 -8.70
N ASP A 317 -45.04 2.12 -8.53
CA ASP A 317 -45.16 0.77 -9.07
C ASP A 317 -45.41 0.87 -10.58
N THR A 318 -44.56 0.25 -11.39
CA THR A 318 -44.98 -0.20 -12.74
C THR A 318 -44.25 -1.47 -13.12
N THR A 319 -45.04 -2.54 -13.16
CA THR A 319 -44.73 -3.86 -13.68
C THR A 319 -44.50 -3.80 -15.19
N GLY A 320 -43.24 -3.94 -15.61
CA GLY A 320 -42.83 -4.12 -17.00
C GLY A 320 -42.24 -5.52 -17.21
N THR A 321 -43.04 -6.43 -17.74
CA THR A 321 -42.65 -7.78 -18.16
C THR A 321 -41.77 -7.72 -19.41
N VAL A 322 -40.49 -8.10 -19.30
CA VAL A 322 -39.59 -8.30 -20.44
C VAL A 322 -39.59 -9.77 -20.85
N ARG A 323 -40.11 -10.05 -22.04
CA ARG A 323 -39.94 -11.34 -22.73
C ARG A 323 -38.51 -11.45 -23.24
N TYR A 324 -37.76 -12.43 -22.74
CA TYR A 324 -36.56 -12.92 -23.42
C TYR A 324 -37.00 -13.80 -24.60
N LYS A 325 -36.57 -13.42 -25.80
CA LYS A 325 -36.60 -14.28 -26.99
C LYS A 325 -35.24 -14.96 -27.14
N ASP A 326 -35.31 -16.21 -27.58
CA ASP A 326 -34.23 -17.18 -27.72
C ASP A 326 -32.98 -16.63 -28.41
N GLY A 327 -31.83 -16.83 -27.77
CA GLY A 327 -30.50 -16.58 -28.31
C GLY A 327 -29.57 -17.73 -27.95
N HIS A 328 -29.67 -18.82 -28.69
CA HIS A 328 -28.77 -19.97 -28.61
C HIS A 328 -27.31 -19.56 -28.86
N MET A 329 -26.44 -19.70 -27.86
CA MET A 329 -24.99 -19.70 -28.04
C MET A 329 -24.51 -21.16 -28.03
N LYS A 330 -24.11 -21.68 -29.21
CA LYS A 330 -23.49 -23.00 -29.36
C LYS A 330 -22.04 -22.91 -28.91
N TYR A 331 -21.66 -23.73 -27.93
CA TYR A 331 -20.26 -24.03 -27.61
C TYR A 331 -19.73 -25.04 -28.63
N ASP A 332 -18.69 -24.66 -29.36
CA ASP A 332 -17.95 -25.57 -30.24
C ASP A 332 -16.98 -26.40 -29.40
N LYS A 333 -17.20 -27.71 -29.36
CA LYS A 333 -16.33 -28.70 -28.72
C LYS A 333 -15.32 -29.18 -29.75
N GLY A 334 -14.03 -28.89 -29.55
CA GLY A 334 -12.99 -29.72 -30.15
C GLY A 334 -11.66 -29.03 -30.41
N ARG A 335 -10.75 -29.10 -29.43
CA ARG A 335 -9.32 -29.34 -29.69
C ARG A 335 -8.62 -29.76 -28.41
N THR A 336 -8.40 -31.07 -28.31
CA THR A 336 -7.52 -31.69 -27.32
C THR A 336 -6.08 -31.38 -27.71
N ILE A 337 -5.44 -30.44 -27.00
CA ILE A 337 -3.99 -30.24 -27.07
C ILE A 337 -3.37 -31.23 -26.09
N LYS A 338 -2.63 -32.21 -26.61
CA LYS A 338 -1.80 -33.10 -25.80
C LYS A 338 -0.64 -32.28 -25.20
N PRO A 339 -0.42 -32.30 -23.88
CA PRO A 339 0.82 -31.81 -23.32
C PRO A 339 1.91 -32.84 -23.59
N THR A 340 2.86 -32.49 -24.47
CA THR A 340 4.18 -33.13 -24.51
C THR A 340 5.11 -32.23 -23.71
N GLY A 341 5.49 -32.69 -22.53
CA GLY A 341 6.29 -31.95 -21.58
C GLY A 341 6.45 -32.76 -20.30
N ASP A 342 7.32 -33.77 -20.38
CA ASP A 342 7.73 -34.64 -19.28
C ASP A 342 8.53 -33.81 -18.24
N TYR A 343 7.82 -33.15 -17.33
CA TYR A 343 8.41 -32.57 -16.13
C TYR A 343 8.44 -33.64 -15.05
N ARG A 344 9.54 -34.41 -15.02
CA ARG A 344 9.93 -35.16 -13.83
C ARG A 344 10.14 -34.16 -12.69
N LEU A 345 9.18 -34.11 -11.77
CA LEU A 345 9.36 -33.57 -10.44
C LEU A 345 10.51 -34.34 -9.78
N ALA A 346 11.69 -33.71 -9.70
CA ALA A 346 12.71 -34.14 -8.77
C ALA A 346 12.19 -33.87 -7.36
N GLU A 347 11.67 -34.91 -6.71
CA GLU A 347 11.47 -34.95 -5.26
C GLU A 347 12.81 -34.67 -4.59
N ARG A 348 13.02 -33.42 -4.14
CA ARG A 348 14.17 -33.06 -3.31
C ARG A 348 13.80 -33.25 -1.84
N PRO A 349 14.53 -34.08 -1.08
CA PRO A 349 14.25 -34.35 0.33
C PRO A 349 14.86 -33.24 1.20
N LEU A 350 14.29 -32.04 1.18
CA LEU A 350 14.83 -30.92 1.97
C LEU A 350 14.33 -30.89 3.43
N VAL A 351 13.29 -31.66 3.76
CA VAL A 351 12.76 -31.70 5.13
C VAL A 351 13.52 -32.72 6.01
N ALA A 352 14.03 -33.81 5.42
CA ALA A 352 14.74 -34.84 6.17
C ALA A 352 16.10 -34.34 6.70
N ASP A 353 16.88 -33.62 5.87
CA ASP A 353 18.22 -33.15 6.25
C ASP A 353 18.20 -32.10 7.38
N TYR A 354 17.14 -31.29 7.44
CA TYR A 354 16.99 -30.27 8.49
C TYR A 354 16.66 -30.89 9.85
N VAL A 355 15.80 -31.91 9.87
CA VAL A 355 15.44 -32.65 11.10
C VAL A 355 16.64 -33.43 11.62
N THR A 356 17.42 -34.08 10.75
CA THR A 356 18.64 -34.80 11.16
C THR A 356 19.68 -33.86 11.76
N LYS A 357 19.89 -32.67 11.18
CA LYS A 357 20.81 -31.65 11.73
C LYS A 357 20.37 -31.13 13.10
N LEU A 358 19.08 -30.91 13.34
CA LEU A 358 18.56 -30.50 14.65
C LEU A 358 18.73 -31.58 15.72
N ILE A 359 18.47 -32.85 15.37
CA ILE A 359 18.65 -33.99 16.29
C ILE A 359 20.13 -34.16 16.66
N THR A 360 21.03 -34.04 15.68
CA THR A 360 22.48 -34.20 15.92
C THR A 360 23.01 -33.10 16.84
N LYS A 361 22.55 -31.86 16.65
CA LYS A 361 22.93 -30.72 17.51
C LYS A 361 22.37 -30.85 18.92
N GLY A 362 21.14 -31.36 19.07
CA GLY A 362 20.55 -31.66 20.38
C GLY A 362 21.31 -32.74 21.15
N LEU A 363 21.71 -33.82 20.47
CA LEU A 363 22.52 -34.89 21.07
C LEU A 363 23.91 -34.41 21.50
N GLN A 364 24.52 -33.50 20.74
CA GLN A 364 25.83 -32.93 21.08
C GLN A 364 25.78 -32.06 22.35
N ILE A 365 24.69 -31.30 22.54
CA ILE A 365 24.46 -30.51 23.76
C ILE A 365 24.25 -31.42 24.97
N LEU A 366 23.48 -32.50 24.82
CA LEU A 366 23.25 -33.47 25.91
C LEU A 366 24.54 -34.18 26.32
N ASN A 367 25.40 -34.57 25.37
CA ASN A 367 26.71 -35.15 25.67
C ASN A 367 27.64 -34.19 26.41
N ASN A 368 27.62 -32.90 26.05
CA ASN A 368 28.42 -31.88 26.74
C ASN A 368 27.92 -31.61 28.17
N CYS A 369 26.61 -31.68 28.41
CA CYS A 369 26.05 -31.61 29.77
C CYS A 369 26.39 -32.84 30.63
N ALA A 370 26.43 -34.03 30.02
CA ALA A 370 26.75 -35.27 30.74
C ALA A 370 28.22 -35.33 31.19
N MET A 371 29.16 -34.66 30.51
CA MET A 371 30.57 -34.61 30.93
C MET A 371 30.87 -33.65 32.08
N MET A 372 29.94 -32.75 32.45
CA MET A 372 30.16 -31.78 33.53
C MET A 372 29.75 -32.30 34.93
N THR A 373 29.14 -33.48 35.05
CA THR A 373 28.67 -34.02 36.34
C THR A 373 29.63 -35.03 36.99
N THR A 374 30.77 -35.35 36.37
CA THR A 374 31.76 -36.31 36.89
C THR A 374 33.08 -35.65 37.27
N SER A 375 33.05 -34.62 38.12
CA SER A 375 34.27 -34.20 38.83
C SER A 375 33.95 -33.60 40.21
N LYS A 376 33.76 -34.46 41.21
CA LYS A 376 34.13 -34.14 42.59
C LYS A 376 34.70 -35.40 43.26
N PRO A 377 35.92 -35.34 43.82
CA PRO A 377 36.48 -36.39 44.66
C PRO A 377 35.79 -36.46 46.03
#